data_AF-A0A8C5MF33-F1
#
_entry.id   AF-A0A8C5MF33-F1
#
_cell.length_a   1.000
_cell.length_b   1.000
_cell.length_c   1.000
_cell.angle_alpha   90.00
_cell.angle_beta   90.00
_cell.angle_gamma   90.00
#
_symmetry.space_group_name_H-M   'P 1'
#
loop_
_entity.id
_entity.type
_entity.pdbx_description
1 polymer ?
#
loop_
_entity_poly.entity_id
_entity_poly.type
_entity_poly.pdbx_seq_one_letter_code
_entity_poly.pdbx_strand_id
1 'polypeptide(L)'
;MVKSREWSRKTREEVITLHRKGNGYKKIAKMLNIPRETIGSIIRKFKAKGTVETLLGCGRKKMLTSTAVRYLKRRVEKSPRVTAEELRKDLSDVGTEVSAQTIRRTLCNEGLHARTPRRTPLLSPKNKKSPQNTIPKLLWFVHMTFGILQSTLLILWRQEGGAPGSSGME
;
A
#
# COMPACT_ATOMS: atom_id res chain seq x y z
N MET A 1 10.33 -28.75 19.98
CA MET A 1 8.99 -29.29 20.31
C MET A 1 7.94 -28.48 19.55
N VAL A 2 7.14 -29.12 18.70
CA VAL A 2 6.11 -28.44 17.88
C VAL A 2 4.89 -28.16 18.75
N LYS A 3 4.26 -26.99 18.58
CA LYS A 3 3.07 -26.61 19.35
C LYS A 3 1.88 -27.47 18.91
N SER A 4 1.26 -28.17 19.87
CA SER A 4 0.05 -28.96 19.63
C SER A 4 -1.15 -28.07 19.26
N ARG A 5 -2.10 -28.65 18.51
CA ARG A 5 -3.35 -27.99 18.12
C ARG A 5 -4.06 -27.42 19.35
N GLU A 6 -4.50 -26.17 19.25
CA GLU A 6 -5.25 -25.53 20.33
C GLU A 6 -6.73 -25.94 20.31
N TRP A 7 -7.35 -25.99 21.49
CA TRP A 7 -8.80 -26.17 21.63
C TRP A 7 -9.58 -25.02 21.02
N SER A 8 -10.77 -25.30 20.47
CA SER A 8 -11.64 -24.27 19.88
C SER A 8 -12.05 -23.21 20.92
N ARG A 9 -12.37 -22.00 20.46
CA ARG A 9 -12.86 -20.93 21.32
C ARG A 9 -14.11 -21.35 22.10
N LYS A 10 -15.08 -21.94 21.41
CA LYS A 10 -16.34 -22.43 21.98
C LYS A 10 -16.11 -23.38 23.15
N THR A 11 -15.19 -24.34 22.98
CA THR A 11 -14.84 -25.30 24.04
C THR A 11 -14.26 -24.61 25.28
N ARG A 12 -13.43 -23.57 25.10
CA ARG A 12 -12.86 -22.82 26.23
C ARG A 12 -13.90 -21.96 26.94
N GLU A 13 -14.82 -21.35 26.19
CA GLU A 13 -15.95 -20.60 26.75
C GLU A 13 -16.84 -21.52 27.60
N GLU A 14 -17.12 -22.72 27.09
CA GLU A 14 -17.88 -23.74 27.82
C GLU A 14 -17.18 -24.15 29.13
N VAL A 15 -15.86 -24.37 29.11
CA VAL A 15 -15.08 -24.62 30.34
C VAL A 15 -15.24 -23.47 31.35
N ILE A 16 -15.17 -22.22 30.90
CA ILE A 16 -15.26 -21.04 31.78
C ILE A 16 -16.68 -20.89 32.34
N THR A 17 -17.72 -21.09 31.53
CA THR A 17 -19.11 -21.03 32.00
C THR A 17 -19.40 -22.11 33.05
N LEU A 18 -18.95 -23.35 32.81
CA LEU A 18 -19.10 -24.44 33.77
C LEU A 18 -18.33 -24.20 35.07
N HIS A 19 -17.15 -23.57 34.98
CA HIS A 19 -16.38 -23.18 36.16
C HIS A 19 -17.06 -22.06 36.95
N ARG A 20 -17.63 -21.05 36.28
CA ARG A 20 -18.41 -19.97 36.92
C ARG A 20 -19.67 -20.49 37.62
N LYS A 21 -20.28 -21.57 37.11
CA LYS A 21 -21.38 -22.29 37.76
C LYS A 21 -20.96 -23.11 39.00
N GLY A 22 -19.69 -23.05 39.42
CA GLY A 22 -19.19 -23.74 40.61
C GLY A 22 -18.79 -25.20 40.40
N ASN A 23 -18.74 -25.69 39.16
CA ASN A 23 -18.29 -27.07 38.93
C ASN A 23 -16.77 -27.21 39.15
N GLY A 24 -16.37 -28.25 39.88
CA GLY A 24 -14.97 -28.59 40.10
C GLY A 24 -14.29 -29.16 38.84
N TYR A 25 -12.95 -29.08 38.78
CA TYR A 25 -12.18 -29.44 37.59
C TYR A 25 -12.37 -30.90 37.12
N LYS A 26 -12.51 -31.86 38.06
CA LYS A 26 -12.76 -33.28 37.70
C LYS A 26 -14.10 -33.46 36.98
N LYS A 27 -15.13 -32.74 37.44
CA LYS A 27 -16.48 -32.81 36.87
C LYS A 27 -16.50 -32.24 35.46
N ILE A 28 -15.84 -31.09 35.25
CA ILE A 28 -15.72 -30.45 33.93
C ILE A 28 -14.92 -31.35 32.97
N ALA A 29 -13.83 -31.96 33.43
CA ALA A 29 -13.02 -32.88 32.64
C ALA A 29 -13.84 -34.05 32.11
N LYS A 30 -14.66 -34.66 32.96
CA LYS A 30 -15.53 -35.77 32.60
C LYS A 30 -16.65 -35.35 31.64
N MET A 31 -17.26 -34.18 31.84
CA MET A 31 -18.36 -33.68 30.99
C MET A 31 -17.89 -33.36 29.56
N LEU A 32 -16.72 -32.72 29.41
CA LEU A 32 -16.22 -32.27 28.11
C LEU A 32 -15.24 -33.25 27.46
N ASN A 33 -14.90 -34.35 28.15
CA ASN A 33 -13.86 -35.29 27.74
C ASN A 33 -12.50 -34.60 27.46
N ILE A 34 -12.12 -33.66 28.32
CA ILE A 34 -10.87 -32.88 28.22
C ILE A 34 -9.99 -33.22 29.42
N PRO A 35 -8.67 -33.44 29.23
CA PRO A 35 -7.77 -33.68 30.35
C PRO A 35 -7.84 -32.58 31.41
N ARG A 36 -7.87 -32.97 32.69
CA ARG A 36 -7.96 -32.06 33.85
C ARG A 36 -6.91 -30.94 33.80
N GLU A 37 -5.69 -31.26 33.37
CA GLU A 37 -4.60 -30.28 33.24
C GLU A 37 -4.90 -29.18 32.22
N THR A 38 -5.55 -29.54 31.10
CA THR A 38 -5.93 -28.57 30.07
C THR A 38 -6.99 -27.62 30.62
N ILE A 39 -7.97 -28.12 31.37
CA ILE A 39 -8.96 -27.28 32.05
C ILE A 39 -8.29 -26.32 33.02
N GLY A 40 -7.36 -26.81 33.84
CA GLY A 40 -6.57 -25.96 34.74
C GLY A 40 -5.79 -24.88 34.00
N SER A 41 -5.18 -25.22 32.86
CA SER A 41 -4.46 -24.28 32.00
C SER A 41 -5.38 -23.22 31.41
N ILE A 42 -6.57 -23.58 30.92
CA ILE A 42 -7.57 -22.66 30.38
C ILE A 42 -8.02 -21.68 31.47
N ILE A 43 -8.40 -22.17 32.64
CA ILE A 43 -8.89 -21.34 33.76
C ILE A 43 -7.79 -20.41 34.26
N ARG A 44 -6.55 -20.90 34.43
CA ARG A 44 -5.42 -20.07 34.83
C ARG A 44 -5.13 -18.96 33.81
N LYS A 45 -5.14 -19.28 32.51
CA LYS A 45 -4.98 -18.28 31.45
C LYS A 45 -6.10 -17.26 31.47
N PHE A 46 -7.35 -17.68 31.67
CA PHE A 46 -8.50 -16.79 31.76
C PHE A 46 -8.40 -15.87 32.96
N LYS A 47 -8.00 -16.38 34.14
CA LYS A 47 -7.77 -15.54 35.34
C LYS A 47 -6.66 -14.52 35.13
N ALA A 48 -5.59 -14.88 34.44
CA ALA A 48 -4.46 -13.98 34.19
C ALA A 48 -4.74 -12.93 33.11
N LYS A 49 -5.47 -13.29 32.04
CA LYS A 49 -5.64 -12.45 30.84
C LYS A 49 -7.04 -11.85 30.69
N GLY A 50 -8.03 -12.32 31.45
CA GLY A 50 -9.43 -11.93 31.35
C GLY A 50 -10.14 -12.33 30.05
N THR A 51 -9.45 -13.02 29.14
CA THR A 51 -9.93 -13.29 27.78
C THR A 51 -9.88 -14.78 27.45
N VAL A 52 -10.85 -15.24 26.66
CA VAL A 52 -10.92 -16.64 26.18
C VAL A 52 -10.14 -16.84 24.88
N GLU A 53 -9.90 -15.73 24.19
CA GLU A 53 -9.18 -15.69 22.93
C GLU A 53 -7.71 -16.08 23.08
N THR A 54 -7.19 -16.75 22.05
CA THR A 54 -5.73 -16.95 21.95
C THR A 54 -5.09 -15.64 21.57
N LEU A 55 -4.32 -15.05 22.49
CA LEU A 55 -3.45 -13.94 22.13
C LEU A 55 -2.42 -14.40 21.10
N LEU A 56 -2.32 -13.66 20.00
CA LEU A 56 -1.25 -13.82 19.03
C LEU A 56 0.09 -13.59 19.75
N GLY A 57 1.08 -14.42 19.42
CA GLY A 57 2.43 -14.20 19.91
C GLY A 57 3.02 -12.93 19.30
N CYS A 58 4.05 -12.36 19.95
CA CYS A 58 4.75 -11.17 19.44
C CYS A 58 5.51 -11.41 18.11
N GLY A 59 5.56 -12.66 17.63
CA GLY A 59 6.33 -13.04 16.46
C GLY A 59 7.84 -12.92 16.64
N ARG A 60 8.57 -12.97 15.53
CA ARG A 60 10.01 -12.77 15.51
C ARG A 60 10.32 -11.28 15.70
N LYS A 61 11.25 -10.95 16.61
CA LYS A 61 11.76 -9.58 16.76
C LYS A 61 12.33 -9.08 15.43
N LYS A 62 11.99 -7.85 15.04
CA LYS A 62 12.55 -7.19 13.86
C LYS A 62 14.06 -6.98 14.07
N MET A 63 14.85 -7.11 13.01
CA MET A 63 16.29 -6.86 13.08
C MET A 63 16.62 -5.38 13.23
N LEU A 64 15.85 -4.50 12.58
CA LEU A 64 16.02 -3.05 12.70
C LEU A 64 15.23 -2.50 13.89
N THR A 65 15.88 -1.63 14.66
CA THR A 65 15.25 -0.87 15.74
C THR A 65 14.40 0.27 15.19
N SER A 66 13.43 0.77 15.97
CA SER A 66 12.59 1.91 15.57
C SER A 66 13.42 3.17 15.24
N THR A 67 14.53 3.37 15.96
CA THR A 67 15.47 4.47 15.70
C THR A 67 16.16 4.32 14.34
N ALA A 68 16.64 3.12 14.01
CA ALA A 68 17.27 2.87 12.70
C ALA A 68 16.27 3.05 11.56
N VAL A 69 15.03 2.58 11.72
CA VAL A 69 13.95 2.81 10.73
C VAL A 69 13.68 4.30 10.52
N ARG A 70 13.60 5.07 11.61
CA ARG A 70 13.40 6.52 11.54
C ARG A 70 14.55 7.23 10.84
N TYR A 71 15.79 6.80 11.07
CA TYR A 71 16.97 7.32 10.36
C TYR A 71 16.86 7.05 8.85
N LEU A 72 16.58 5.81 8.47
CA LEU A 72 16.41 5.42 7.06
C LEU A 72 15.33 6.25 6.37
N LYS A 73 14.19 6.45 7.02
CA LYS A 73 13.09 7.27 6.49
C LYS A 73 13.54 8.70 6.19
N ARG A 74 14.20 9.36 7.15
CA ARG A 74 14.74 10.72 6.98
C ARG A 74 15.80 10.78 5.87
N ARG A 75 16.65 9.76 5.78
CA ARG A 75 17.71 9.66 4.78
C ARG A 75 17.15 9.57 3.37
N VAL A 76 16.07 8.80 3.18
CA VAL A 76 15.35 8.67 1.90
C VAL A 76 14.56 9.93 1.57
N GLU A 77 13.87 10.55 2.53
CA GLU A 77 13.15 11.81 2.32
C GLU A 77 14.07 12.94 1.88
N LYS A 78 15.27 13.04 2.48
CA LYS A 78 16.26 14.05 2.11
C LYS A 78 16.83 13.83 0.69
N SER A 79 16.93 12.58 0.24
CA SER A 79 17.54 12.25 -1.04
C SER A 79 16.82 11.07 -1.69
N PRO A 80 15.71 11.25 -2.41
CA PRO A 80 14.87 10.13 -2.88
C PRO A 80 15.55 9.12 -3.81
N ARG A 81 16.77 9.40 -4.29
CA ARG A 81 17.57 8.53 -5.16
C ARG A 81 18.57 7.64 -4.42
N VAL A 82 18.65 7.68 -3.09
CA VAL A 82 19.59 6.80 -2.34
C VAL A 82 19.26 5.34 -2.65
N THR A 83 20.30 4.55 -2.87
CA THR A 83 20.16 3.11 -3.09
C THR A 83 20.10 2.36 -1.76
N ALA A 84 19.51 1.16 -1.76
CA ALA A 84 19.48 0.32 -0.57
C ALA A 84 20.90 -0.13 -0.13
N GLU A 85 21.87 -0.16 -1.04
CA GLU A 85 23.27 -0.50 -0.75
C GLU A 85 23.99 0.63 -0.01
N GLU A 86 23.76 1.89 -0.42
CA GLU A 86 24.25 3.06 0.31
C GLU A 86 23.66 3.10 1.72
N LEU A 87 22.34 2.87 1.85
CA LEU A 87 21.69 2.78 3.16
C LEU A 87 22.21 1.63 4.02
N ARG A 88 22.62 0.52 3.39
CA ARG A 88 23.27 -0.59 4.10
C ARG A 88 24.62 -0.16 4.65
N LYS A 89 25.43 0.50 3.83
CA LYS A 89 26.73 1.02 4.23
C LYS A 89 26.61 2.03 5.39
N ASP A 90 25.67 2.96 5.29
CA ASP A 90 25.37 3.94 6.36
C ASP A 90 25.06 3.22 7.71
N LEU A 91 24.41 2.06 7.67
CA LEU A 91 24.10 1.27 8.87
C LEU A 91 25.27 0.41 9.36
N SER A 92 26.06 -0.16 8.44
CA SER A 92 27.29 -0.91 8.74
C SER A 92 28.31 -0.01 9.44
N ASP A 93 28.44 1.26 9.03
CA ASP A 93 29.33 2.24 9.65
C ASP A 93 28.96 2.50 11.14
N VAL A 94 27.69 2.33 11.49
CA VAL A 94 27.17 2.45 12.87
C VAL A 94 27.24 1.11 13.62
N GLY A 95 27.67 0.03 12.96
CA GLY A 95 27.78 -1.31 13.53
C GLY A 95 26.50 -2.16 13.43
N THR A 96 25.54 -1.77 12.59
CA THR A 96 24.31 -2.54 12.35
C THR A 96 24.38 -3.28 11.02
N GLU A 97 24.76 -4.55 11.06
CA GLU A 97 24.82 -5.41 9.88
C GLU A 97 23.43 -5.90 9.47
N VAL A 98 22.96 -5.46 8.30
CA VAL A 98 21.66 -5.84 7.72
C VAL A 98 21.76 -6.05 6.22
N SER A 99 20.96 -6.96 5.67
CA SER A 99 20.89 -7.11 4.21
C SER A 99 20.14 -5.94 3.56
N ALA A 100 20.52 -5.57 2.34
CA ALA A 100 19.79 -4.56 1.56
C ALA A 100 18.33 -4.98 1.26
N GLN A 101 18.04 -6.28 1.20
CA GLN A 101 16.67 -6.81 1.08
C GLN A 101 15.84 -6.48 2.33
N THR A 102 16.42 -6.58 3.53
CA THR A 102 15.76 -6.21 4.79
C THR A 102 15.42 -4.72 4.80
N ILE A 103 16.34 -3.87 4.35
CA ILE A 103 16.13 -2.42 4.23
C ILE A 103 14.97 -2.12 3.27
N ARG A 104 14.99 -2.70 2.06
CA ARG A 104 13.91 -2.53 1.07
C ARG A 104 12.54 -2.94 1.61
N ARG A 105 12.44 -4.12 2.24
CA ARG A 105 11.19 -4.60 2.85
C ARG A 105 10.71 -3.65 3.96
N THR A 106 11.64 -3.14 4.76
CA THR A 106 11.33 -2.21 5.85
C THR A 106 10.79 -0.90 5.29
N LEU A 107 11.45 -0.31 4.29
CA LEU A 107 10.97 0.91 3.64
C LEU A 107 9.60 0.73 2.98
N CYS A 108 9.35 -0.39 2.30
CA CYS A 108 8.04 -0.71 1.74
C CYS A 108 6.95 -0.81 2.82
N ASN A 109 7.24 -1.41 3.99
CA ASN A 109 6.30 -1.48 5.10
C ASN A 109 6.01 -0.10 5.71
N GLU A 110 6.95 0.84 5.61
CA GLU A 110 6.78 2.24 6.00
C GLU A 110 6.12 3.10 4.90
N GLY A 111 5.68 2.49 3.79
CA GLY A 111 5.01 3.17 2.68
C GLY A 111 5.94 3.83 1.66
N LEU A 112 7.26 3.65 1.79
CA LEU A 112 8.25 4.18 0.85
C LEU A 112 8.55 3.14 -0.24
N HIS A 113 7.87 3.29 -1.38
CA HIS A 113 8.04 2.42 -2.53
C HIS A 113 9.01 3.03 -3.55
N ALA A 114 9.87 2.20 -4.13
CA ALA A 114 10.69 2.60 -5.26
C ALA A 114 9.79 3.01 -6.45
N ARG A 115 10.04 4.19 -7.01
CA ARG A 115 9.32 4.73 -8.17
C ARG A 115 10.32 5.36 -9.13
N THR A 116 9.99 5.30 -10.42
CA THR A 116 10.71 6.03 -11.45
C THR A 116 10.14 7.45 -11.53
N PRO A 117 10.96 8.51 -11.41
CA PRO A 117 10.49 9.88 -11.57
C PRO A 117 9.97 10.08 -13.00
N ARG A 118 8.90 10.88 -13.15
CA ARG A 118 8.36 11.25 -14.46
C ARG A 118 9.41 12.05 -15.23
N ARG A 119 9.60 11.73 -16.51
CA ARG A 119 10.42 12.54 -17.43
C ARG A 119 9.75 13.90 -17.60
N THR A 120 10.44 14.96 -17.24
CA THR A 120 9.98 16.35 -17.41
C THR A 120 10.98 17.10 -18.28
N PRO A 121 10.53 18.02 -19.16
CA PRO A 121 11.44 18.87 -19.90
C PRO A 121 12.20 19.79 -18.94
N LEU A 122 13.45 20.12 -19.29
CA LEU A 122 14.23 21.09 -18.53
C LEU A 122 13.67 22.50 -18.78
N LEU A 123 13.21 23.16 -17.72
CA LEU A 123 12.67 24.51 -17.81
C LEU A 123 13.78 25.55 -17.71
N SER A 124 13.74 26.55 -18.61
CA SER A 124 14.58 27.74 -18.51
C SER A 124 14.20 28.55 -17.25
N PRO A 125 15.13 29.34 -16.66
CA PRO A 125 14.83 30.18 -15.49
C PRO A 125 13.64 31.13 -15.71
N LYS A 126 13.48 31.65 -16.94
CA LYS A 126 12.34 32.49 -17.33
C LYS A 126 11.01 31.72 -17.22
N ASN A 127 10.99 30.49 -17.70
CA ASN A 127 9.80 29.62 -17.70
C ASN A 127 9.45 29.10 -16.30
N LYS A 128 10.43 29.00 -15.39
CA LYS A 128 10.18 28.67 -13.97
C LYS A 128 9.45 29.79 -13.23
N LYS A 129 9.76 31.05 -13.56
CA LYS A 129 9.10 32.23 -12.96
C LYS A 129 7.67 32.44 -13.49
N SER A 130 7.38 31.94 -14.69
CA SER A 130 6.09 32.11 -15.36
C SER A 130 5.70 30.83 -16.11
N PRO A 131 5.03 29.88 -15.43
CA PRO A 131 4.68 28.57 -15.99
C PRO A 131 3.75 28.63 -17.20
N GLN A 132 2.88 29.65 -17.28
CA GLN A 132 1.79 29.78 -18.26
C GLN A 132 2.27 30.02 -19.70
N ASN A 133 3.57 30.23 -19.92
CA ASN A 133 4.11 30.73 -21.18
C ASN A 133 4.65 29.61 -22.10
N THR A 134 4.53 28.34 -21.69
CA THR A 134 5.20 27.21 -22.37
C THR A 134 4.36 26.54 -23.44
N ILE A 135 3.05 26.77 -23.48
CA ILE A 135 2.23 26.46 -24.66
C ILE A 135 2.21 27.75 -25.50
N PRO A 136 2.67 27.75 -26.76
CA PRO A 136 2.50 28.92 -27.60
C PRO A 136 1.00 29.22 -27.63
N LYS A 137 0.58 30.41 -27.20
CA LYS A 137 -0.82 30.86 -27.40
C LYS A 137 -1.23 30.71 -28.87
N LEU A 138 -0.24 30.82 -29.78
CA LEU A 138 -0.32 30.51 -31.20
C LEU A 138 -0.80 29.08 -31.51
N LEU A 139 -0.45 28.05 -30.73
CA LEU A 139 -0.89 26.67 -31.01
C LEU A 139 -2.38 26.50 -30.72
N TRP A 140 -2.89 27.13 -29.65
CA TRP A 140 -4.33 27.20 -29.38
C TRP A 140 -5.05 28.05 -30.45
N PHE A 141 -4.43 29.14 -30.88
CA PHE A 141 -4.93 30.01 -31.96
C PHE A 141 -5.02 29.27 -33.30
N VAL A 142 -3.97 28.54 -33.71
CA VAL A 142 -3.91 27.78 -34.97
C VAL A 142 -4.92 26.64 -34.97
N HIS A 143 -5.12 25.94 -33.86
CA HIS A 143 -6.13 24.89 -33.76
C HIS A 143 -7.57 25.46 -33.82
N MET A 144 -7.77 26.65 -33.25
CA MET A 144 -9.07 27.32 -33.25
C MET A 144 -9.41 27.94 -34.62
N THR A 145 -8.41 28.45 -35.36
CA THR A 145 -8.63 28.99 -36.72
C THR A 145 -8.76 27.90 -37.78
N PHE A 146 -8.05 26.77 -37.67
CA PHE A 146 -8.19 25.64 -38.60
C PHE A 146 -9.59 24.99 -38.54
N GLY A 147 -10.18 24.89 -37.34
CA GLY A 147 -11.54 24.38 -37.15
C GLY A 147 -12.61 25.30 -37.76
N ILE A 148 -12.42 26.62 -37.67
CA ILE A 148 -13.33 27.61 -38.30
C ILE A 148 -13.18 27.57 -39.83
N LEU A 149 -11.96 27.46 -40.35
CA LEU A 149 -11.69 27.44 -41.79
C LEU A 149 -12.25 26.19 -42.49
N GLN A 150 -12.14 25.01 -41.85
CA GLN A 150 -12.78 23.77 -42.34
C GLN A 150 -14.30 23.89 -42.34
N SER A 151 -14.88 24.55 -41.33
CA SER A 151 -16.33 24.73 -41.23
C SER A 151 -16.88 25.67 -42.31
N THR A 152 -16.18 26.78 -42.60
CA THR A 152 -16.58 27.72 -43.65
C THR A 152 -16.37 27.16 -45.06
N LEU A 153 -15.30 26.41 -45.31
CA LEU A 153 -15.08 25.73 -46.59
C LEU A 153 -16.15 24.66 -46.86
N LEU A 154 -16.60 23.94 -45.83
CA LEU A 154 -17.67 22.93 -45.94
C LEU A 154 -19.05 23.57 -46.17
N ILE A 155 -19.27 24.78 -45.65
CA ILE A 155 -20.48 25.58 -45.91
C ILE A 155 -20.47 26.13 -47.34
N LEU A 156 -19.34 26.67 -47.82
CA LEU A 156 -19.21 27.17 -49.20
C LEU A 156 -19.32 26.05 -50.24
N TRP A 157 -18.66 24.90 -49.99
CA TRP A 157 -18.74 23.75 -50.89
C TRP A 157 -20.15 23.11 -50.91
N ARG A 158 -20.96 23.30 -49.86
CA ARG A 158 -22.38 22.91 -49.83
C ARG A 158 -23.29 23.85 -50.63
N GLN A 159 -22.85 25.08 -50.91
CA GLN A 159 -23.61 26.07 -51.67
C GLN A 159 -23.35 25.99 -53.19
N GLU A 160 -22.17 25.50 -53.59
CA GLU A 160 -21.75 25.43 -55.00
C GLU A 160 -21.90 24.03 -55.63
N GLY A 161 -22.41 23.04 -54.88
CA GLY A 161 -22.67 21.68 -55.35
C GLY A 161 -24.04 21.49 -56.02
N GLY A 162 -24.35 22.29 -57.05
CA GLY A 162 -25.44 22.02 -58.01
C GLY A 162 -24.83 21.52 -59.33
N ALA A 163 -24.99 20.23 -59.61
CA ALA A 163 -24.46 19.58 -60.81
C ALA A 163 -25.03 20.19 -62.12
N PRO A 164 -24.24 20.29 -63.21
CA PRO A 164 -24.80 20.51 -64.54
C PRO A 164 -25.57 19.25 -65.00
N GLY A 165 -26.86 19.44 -65.27
CA GLY A 165 -27.73 18.42 -65.85
C GLY A 165 -27.32 18.07 -67.29
N SER A 166 -27.20 16.78 -67.53
CA SER A 166 -27.03 16.15 -68.84
C SER A 166 -28.38 15.85 -69.50
N SER A 167 -28.58 16.32 -70.75
CA SER A 167 -29.41 15.77 -71.87
C SER A 167 -29.88 16.97 -72.71
N GLY A 168 -29.68 17.11 -74.02
CA GLY A 168 -29.75 16.14 -75.12
C GLY A 168 -30.98 16.49 -76.00
N MET A 169 -30.80 16.56 -77.33
CA MET A 169 -31.81 16.82 -78.40
C MET A 169 -32.21 18.31 -78.51
N GLU A 170 -32.20 19.01 -79.65
CA GLU A 170 -32.17 18.75 -81.11
C GLU A 170 -31.20 19.72 -81.80
#